data_AF-A0AAD2GBB9-F1
#
_entry.id   AF-A0AAD2GBB9-F1
#
_cell.length_a   1.000
_cell.length_b   1.000
_cell.length_c   1.000
_cell.angle_alpha   90.00
_cell.angle_beta   90.00
_cell.angle_gamma   90.00
#
_symmetry.space_group_name_H-M   'P 1'
#
loop_
_entity.id
_entity.type
_entity.pdbx_description
1 polymer ?
#
loop_
_entity_poly.entity_id
_entity_poly.type
_entity_poly.pdbx_seq_one_letter_code
_entity_poly.pdbx_strand_id
1 'polypeptide(L)'
;MSGQFQNTGHGSNGRNAGQGRSQQGQECTNLESVDIESVKPTLILVTNYSDPDKEIKNEERRTNYMADQKDWKARKNAFDNNKRNVYGMIMKMCTNHVVDKLEREADFENKLFNDPVELLMRIKKLMTTTVDTEWEYFGLWEQSN
;
A
#
# COMPACT_ATOMS: atom_id res chain seq x y z
N MET A 1 -55.24 49.03 -9.48
CA MET A 1 -53.95 49.72 -9.31
C MET A 1 -52.88 48.66 -9.54
N SER A 2 -52.45 48.37 -10.78
CA SER A 2 -51.56 49.19 -11.65
C SER A 2 -50.24 49.46 -10.92
N GLY A 3 -49.04 49.08 -11.34
CA GLY A 3 -48.43 48.26 -12.40
C GLY A 3 -47.02 47.93 -11.85
N GLN A 4 -45.94 47.57 -12.53
CA GLN A 4 -45.55 47.32 -13.92
C GLN A 4 -44.29 46.43 -13.82
N PHE A 5 -44.09 45.56 -14.80
CA PHE A 5 -42.81 44.90 -15.08
C PHE A 5 -41.73 45.91 -15.44
N GLN A 6 -40.48 45.68 -14.99
CA GLN A 6 -39.29 45.91 -15.81
C GLN A 6 -38.22 44.84 -15.55
N ASN A 7 -37.76 44.24 -16.64
CA ASN A 7 -36.65 43.29 -16.78
C ASN A 7 -35.55 44.03 -17.56
N THR A 8 -34.30 44.08 -17.08
CA THR A 8 -33.11 44.34 -17.92
C THR A 8 -31.81 43.82 -17.27
N GLY A 9 -30.93 43.25 -18.11
CA GLY A 9 -29.47 43.17 -17.92
C GLY A 9 -28.93 41.88 -17.30
N HIS A 10 -28.67 40.80 -18.05
CA HIS A 10 -27.39 40.52 -18.75
C HIS A 10 -26.13 40.73 -17.90
N GLY A 11 -25.62 39.61 -17.36
CA GLY A 11 -24.31 39.49 -16.72
C GLY A 11 -23.87 38.03 -16.80
N SER A 12 -23.35 37.64 -17.96
CA SER A 12 -22.69 36.37 -18.22
C SER A 12 -21.48 36.20 -17.31
N ASN A 13 -21.57 35.34 -16.29
CA ASN A 13 -20.40 34.89 -15.56
C ASN A 13 -20.06 33.45 -15.93
N GLY A 14 -19.13 33.37 -16.88
CA GLY A 14 -18.03 32.41 -16.94
C GLY A 14 -18.30 31.01 -16.42
N ARG A 15 -18.46 30.08 -17.36
CA ARG A 15 -18.05 28.69 -17.18
C ARG A 15 -16.61 28.69 -16.72
N ASN A 16 -16.38 28.51 -15.42
CA ASN A 16 -15.05 28.26 -14.91
C ASN A 16 -14.74 26.79 -15.22
N ALA A 17 -14.28 26.55 -16.45
CA ALA A 17 -13.56 25.35 -16.83
C ALA A 17 -12.19 25.39 -16.13
N GLY A 18 -12.22 25.27 -14.81
CA GLY A 18 -11.05 25.05 -13.99
C GLY A 18 -10.64 23.61 -14.17
N GLN A 19 -9.59 23.41 -14.95
CA GLN A 19 -8.78 22.20 -15.00
C GLN A 19 -8.44 21.76 -13.57
N GLY A 20 -9.28 20.93 -12.98
CA GLY A 20 -8.93 20.13 -11.81
C GLY A 20 -8.05 19.00 -12.30
N ARG A 21 -6.74 19.26 -12.39
CA ARG A 21 -5.68 18.28 -12.54
C ARG A 21 -6.11 16.95 -11.91
N SER A 22 -6.09 15.90 -12.71
CA SER A 22 -6.00 14.54 -12.22
C SER A 22 -5.02 14.55 -11.05
N GLN A 23 -5.45 14.04 -9.89
CA GLN A 23 -4.54 13.67 -8.82
C GLN A 23 -3.74 12.46 -9.32
N GLN A 24 -2.89 12.70 -10.31
CA GLN A 24 -1.91 11.76 -10.79
C GLN A 24 -0.88 11.62 -9.68
N GLY A 25 -0.88 10.43 -9.09
CA GLY A 25 0.23 9.83 -8.37
C GLY A 25 0.91 10.77 -7.38
N GLN A 26 0.41 10.80 -6.14
CA GLN A 26 1.38 10.77 -5.07
C GLN A 26 2.16 9.46 -5.25
N GLU A 27 3.35 9.54 -5.85
CA GLU A 27 4.29 8.43 -5.83
C GLU A 27 4.51 8.12 -4.36
N CYS A 28 4.07 6.94 -3.91
CA CYS A 28 4.47 6.40 -2.62
C CYS A 28 5.97 6.06 -2.76
N THR A 29 6.83 7.06 -2.62
CA THR A 29 8.27 6.96 -2.90
C THR A 29 9.01 6.10 -1.87
N ASN A 30 8.36 5.71 -0.76
CA ASN A 30 8.89 4.80 0.25
C ASN A 30 7.77 3.86 0.75
N LEU A 31 7.53 2.77 0.02
CA LEU A 31 6.70 1.67 0.49
C LEU A 31 7.63 0.64 1.16
N GLU A 32 7.72 0.67 2.48
CA GLU A 32 8.40 -0.39 3.24
C GLU A 32 7.36 -1.14 4.07
N SER A 33 7.46 -2.48 4.07
CA SER A 33 6.60 -3.29 4.94
C SER A 33 7.00 -3.08 6.40
N VAL A 34 6.02 -2.87 7.27
CA VAL A 34 6.24 -2.79 8.72
C VAL A 34 6.73 -4.14 9.25
N ASP A 35 7.84 -4.14 10.00
CA ASP A 35 8.25 -5.31 10.78
C ASP A 35 7.38 -5.44 12.04
N ILE A 36 6.44 -6.39 12.02
CA ILE A 36 5.50 -6.61 13.13
C ILE A 36 6.14 -7.22 14.38
N GLU A 37 7.34 -7.82 14.26
CA GLU A 37 8.07 -8.35 15.41
C GLU A 37 8.74 -7.22 16.21
N SER A 38 9.07 -6.09 15.56
CA SER A 38 9.62 -4.90 16.23
C SER A 38 8.66 -4.30 17.27
N VAL A 39 7.35 -4.48 17.10
CA VAL A 39 6.30 -3.97 17.99
C VAL A 39 5.75 -5.02 18.95
N LYS A 40 6.47 -6.15 19.11
CA LYS A 40 6.06 -7.22 20.02
C LYS A 40 6.13 -6.75 21.49
N PRO A 41 5.06 -6.91 22.27
CA PRO A 41 5.06 -6.51 23.67
C PRO A 41 6.06 -7.35 24.46
N THR A 42 6.68 -6.73 25.47
CA THR A 42 7.67 -7.36 26.35
C THR A 42 7.25 -7.15 27.81
N LEU A 43 7.29 -8.22 28.60
CA LEU A 43 6.99 -8.15 30.03
C LEU A 43 8.19 -7.61 30.81
N ILE A 44 7.99 -6.52 31.54
CA ILE A 44 9.01 -5.91 32.39
C ILE A 44 8.53 -5.94 33.84
N LEU A 45 9.20 -6.69 34.70
CA LEU A 45 8.84 -6.79 36.12
C LEU A 45 9.60 -5.76 36.96
N VAL A 46 8.98 -5.33 38.05
CA VAL A 46 9.65 -4.55 39.11
C VAL A 46 10.56 -5.51 39.88
N THR A 47 11.85 -5.19 39.95
CA THR A 47 12.85 -6.00 40.66
C THR A 47 13.19 -5.45 42.05
N ASN A 48 12.93 -4.17 42.31
CA ASN A 48 13.26 -3.50 43.58
C ASN A 48 12.60 -4.19 44.78
N TYR A 49 13.40 -4.75 45.69
CA TYR A 49 12.95 -5.48 46.87
C TYR A 49 12.36 -4.60 47.96
N SER A 50 12.62 -3.29 47.93
CA SER A 50 12.11 -2.34 48.93
C SER A 50 10.74 -1.76 48.58
N ASP A 51 10.15 -2.14 47.44
CA ASP A 51 8.83 -1.67 47.01
C ASP A 51 7.74 -2.55 47.66
N PRO A 52 6.94 -2.02 48.62
CA PRO A 52 5.89 -2.80 49.29
C PRO A 52 4.80 -3.25 48.33
N ASP A 53 4.60 -2.55 47.21
CA ASP A 53 3.55 -2.84 46.21
C ASP A 53 4.10 -3.63 45.02
N LYS A 54 5.32 -4.16 45.11
CA LYS A 54 6.00 -4.88 44.01
C LYS A 54 5.12 -5.97 43.42
N GLU A 55 4.47 -6.77 44.26
CA GLU A 55 3.67 -7.91 43.80
C GLU A 55 2.42 -7.45 43.06
N ILE A 56 1.71 -6.45 43.60
CA ILE A 56 0.51 -5.87 42.99
C ILE A 56 0.87 -5.28 41.61
N LYS A 57 1.94 -4.47 41.54
CA LYS A 57 2.42 -3.89 40.28
C LYS A 57 2.84 -4.95 39.27
N ASN A 58 3.47 -6.03 39.73
CA ASN A 58 3.87 -7.13 38.86
C ASN A 58 2.67 -7.91 38.32
N GLU A 59 1.62 -8.10 39.12
CA GLU A 59 0.39 -8.76 38.71
C GLU A 59 -0.38 -7.91 37.68
N GLU A 60 -0.48 -6.60 37.90
CA GLU A 60 -1.04 -5.66 36.92
C GLU A 60 -0.26 -5.69 35.60
N ARG A 61 1.08 -5.69 35.67
CA ARG A 61 1.93 -5.76 34.47
C ARG A 61 1.79 -7.09 33.73
N ARG A 62 1.62 -8.21 34.44
CA ARG A 62 1.34 -9.51 33.81
C ARG A 62 -0.01 -9.49 33.09
N THR A 63 -1.03 -8.94 33.75
CA THR A 63 -2.38 -8.81 33.19
C THR A 63 -2.38 -7.97 31.92
N ASN A 64 -1.80 -6.78 31.97
CA ASN A 64 -1.68 -5.88 30.82
C ASN A 64 -0.86 -6.51 29.69
N TYR A 65 0.27 -7.14 30.03
CA TYR A 65 1.09 -7.85 29.04
C TYR A 65 0.34 -8.99 28.34
N MET A 66 -0.50 -9.75 29.05
CA MET A 66 -1.32 -10.79 28.43
C MET A 66 -2.35 -10.20 27.44
N ALA A 67 -2.97 -9.08 27.80
CA ALA A 67 -3.88 -8.36 26.91
C ALA A 67 -3.14 -7.85 25.66
N ASP A 68 -2.02 -7.15 25.85
CA ASP A 68 -1.19 -6.63 24.76
C ASP A 68 -0.68 -7.77 23.85
N GLN A 69 -0.28 -8.91 24.42
CA GLN A 69 0.18 -10.06 23.66
C GLN A 69 -0.95 -10.66 22.81
N LYS A 70 -2.18 -10.70 23.33
CA LYS A 70 -3.35 -11.16 22.58
C LYS A 70 -3.63 -10.23 21.40
N ASP A 71 -3.62 -8.92 21.62
CA ASP A 71 -3.85 -7.93 20.58
C ASP A 71 -2.74 -7.94 19.53
N TRP A 72 -1.48 -8.07 19.94
CA TRP A 72 -0.35 -8.22 19.02
C TRP A 72 -0.50 -9.48 18.14
N LYS A 73 -0.89 -10.63 18.72
CA LYS A 73 -1.18 -11.85 17.94
C LYS A 73 -2.30 -11.62 16.92
N ALA A 74 -3.37 -10.92 17.31
CA ALA A 74 -4.45 -10.59 16.40
C ALA A 74 -3.99 -9.69 15.24
N ARG A 75 -3.18 -8.66 15.53
CA ARG A 75 -2.57 -7.79 14.52
C ARG A 75 -1.64 -8.56 13.59
N LYS A 76 -0.82 -9.47 14.12
CA LYS A 76 0.07 -10.33 13.33
C LYS A 76 -0.71 -11.20 12.35
N ASN A 77 -1.75 -11.88 12.82
CA ASN A 77 -2.59 -12.70 11.96
C ASN A 77 -3.30 -11.86 10.89
N ALA A 78 -3.80 -10.68 11.25
CA ALA A 78 -4.43 -9.76 10.30
C ALA A 78 -3.44 -9.27 9.24
N PHE A 79 -2.21 -8.93 9.65
CA PHE A 79 -1.15 -8.53 8.74
C PHE A 79 -0.79 -9.63 7.75
N ASP A 80 -0.57 -10.86 8.23
CA ASP A 80 -0.24 -12.01 7.38
C ASP A 80 -1.38 -12.34 6.40
N ASN A 81 -2.64 -12.25 6.84
CA ASN A 81 -3.79 -12.45 5.98
C ASN A 81 -3.91 -11.34 4.93
N ASN A 82 -3.74 -10.08 5.31
CA ASN A 82 -3.80 -8.95 4.40
C ASN A 82 -2.69 -9.04 3.35
N LYS A 83 -1.49 -9.48 3.73
CA LYS A 83 -0.37 -9.71 2.81
C LYS A 83 -0.75 -10.70 1.69
N ARG A 84 -1.37 -11.83 2.05
CA ARG A 84 -1.88 -12.83 1.09
C ARG A 84 -3.00 -12.28 0.22
N ASN A 85 -3.93 -11.51 0.81
CA ASN A 85 -5.04 -10.90 0.08
C ASN A 85 -4.54 -9.89 -0.96
N VAL A 86 -3.56 -9.05 -0.59
CA VAL A 86 -2.93 -8.08 -1.49
C VAL A 86 -2.21 -8.81 -2.62
N TYR A 87 -1.42 -9.85 -2.32
CA TYR A 87 -0.81 -10.70 -3.35
C TYR A 87 -1.85 -11.21 -4.35
N GLY A 88 -2.92 -11.83 -3.86
CA GLY A 88 -3.98 -12.36 -4.72
C GLY A 88 -4.69 -11.27 -5.54
N MET A 89 -4.84 -10.06 -4.99
CA MET A 89 -5.41 -8.92 -5.72
C MET A 89 -4.48 -8.44 -6.83
N ILE A 90 -3.17 -8.33 -6.57
CA ILE A 90 -2.17 -7.92 -7.56
C ILE A 90 -2.16 -8.90 -8.73
N MET A 91 -2.07 -10.21 -8.44
CA MET A 91 -2.04 -11.24 -9.48
C MET A 91 -3.29 -11.23 -10.35
N LYS A 92 -4.47 -11.00 -9.77
CA LYS A 92 -5.74 -10.87 -10.51
C LYS A 92 -5.81 -9.66 -11.43
N MET A 93 -5.07 -8.60 -11.14
CA MET A 93 -5.02 -7.40 -11.99
C MET A 93 -4.01 -7.53 -13.14
N CYS A 94 -3.09 -8.49 -13.05
CA CYS A 94 -2.08 -8.73 -14.09
C CYS A 94 -2.66 -9.54 -15.25
N THR A 95 -2.15 -9.32 -16.45
CA THR A 95 -2.43 -10.20 -17.60
C THR A 95 -1.71 -11.54 -17.43
N ASN A 96 -2.22 -12.61 -18.04
CA ASN A 96 -1.58 -13.93 -17.99
C ASN A 96 -0.11 -13.88 -18.45
N HIS A 97 0.21 -13.04 -19.44
CA HIS A 97 1.59 -12.85 -19.90
C HIS A 97 2.53 -12.29 -18.82
N VAL A 98 2.07 -11.33 -18.02
CA VAL A 98 2.86 -10.77 -16.92
C VAL A 98 3.01 -11.81 -15.81
N VAL A 99 1.94 -12.53 -15.49
CA VAL A 99 1.96 -13.63 -14.51
C VAL A 99 2.97 -14.71 -14.91
N ASP A 100 2.89 -15.21 -16.15
CA ASP A 100 3.80 -16.23 -16.67
C ASP A 100 5.26 -15.78 -16.64
N LYS A 101 5.54 -14.49 -16.89
CA LYS A 101 6.89 -13.94 -16.79
C LYS A 101 7.39 -13.95 -15.35
N LEU A 102 6.57 -13.47 -14.41
CA LEU A 102 6.91 -13.43 -12.99
C LEU A 102 7.17 -14.83 -12.42
N GLU A 103 6.30 -15.80 -12.72
CA GLU A 103 6.42 -17.17 -12.20
C GLU A 103 7.66 -17.91 -12.71
N ARG A 104 8.26 -17.46 -13.81
CA ARG A 104 9.53 -18.00 -14.33
C ARG A 104 10.76 -17.39 -13.69
N GLU A 105 10.62 -16.32 -12.91
CA GLU A 105 11.75 -15.67 -12.25
C GLU A 105 12.27 -16.54 -11.10
N ALA A 106 13.59 -16.70 -11.00
CA ALA A 106 14.21 -17.58 -10.01
C ALA A 106 13.93 -17.17 -8.56
N ASP A 107 13.64 -15.88 -8.32
CA ASP A 107 13.31 -15.33 -7.00
C ASP A 107 11.79 -15.26 -6.73
N PHE A 108 10.95 -15.85 -7.59
CA PHE A 108 9.49 -15.77 -7.46
C PHE A 108 8.98 -16.30 -6.12
N GLU A 109 9.24 -17.56 -5.80
CA GLU A 109 8.73 -18.22 -4.58
C GLU A 109 9.33 -17.62 -3.30
N ASN A 110 10.61 -17.26 -3.34
CA ASN A 110 11.36 -16.84 -2.15
C ASN A 110 11.16 -15.36 -1.81
N LYS A 111 11.03 -14.50 -2.83
CA LYS A 111 10.97 -13.04 -2.67
C LYS A 111 9.61 -12.49 -3.07
N LEU A 112 9.22 -12.66 -4.33
CA LEU A 112 8.06 -11.97 -4.92
C LEU A 112 6.73 -12.43 -4.31
N PHE A 113 6.60 -13.72 -4.03
CA PHE A 113 5.42 -14.27 -3.38
C PHE A 113 5.22 -13.71 -1.96
N ASN A 114 6.33 -13.48 -1.25
CA ASN A 114 6.35 -13.05 0.14
C ASN A 114 6.54 -11.55 0.32
N ASP A 115 6.58 -10.76 -0.75
CA ASP A 115 6.73 -9.31 -0.64
C ASP A 115 5.89 -8.62 -1.71
N PRO A 116 4.65 -8.21 -1.36
CA PRO A 116 3.77 -7.52 -2.29
C PRO A 116 4.34 -6.20 -2.84
N VAL A 117 5.24 -5.53 -2.11
CA VAL A 117 5.86 -4.29 -2.57
C VAL A 117 6.90 -4.60 -3.64
N GLU A 118 7.78 -5.57 -3.38
CA GLU A 118 8.75 -6.02 -4.38
C GLU A 118 8.03 -6.55 -5.64
N LEU A 119 6.92 -7.29 -5.46
CA LEU A 119 6.08 -7.75 -6.56
C LEU A 119 5.57 -6.57 -7.42
N LEU A 120 5.03 -5.52 -6.80
CA LEU A 120 4.59 -4.32 -7.52
C LEU A 120 5.75 -3.62 -8.25
N MET A 121 6.93 -3.54 -7.63
CA MET A 121 8.11 -2.97 -8.27
C MET A 121 8.57 -3.80 -9.47
N ARG A 122 8.51 -5.13 -9.37
CA ARG A 122 8.85 -6.05 -10.48
C ARG A 122 7.87 -5.91 -11.63
N ILE A 123 6.57 -5.88 -11.31
CA ILE A 123 5.51 -5.65 -12.28
C ILE A 123 5.71 -4.30 -13.00
N LYS A 124 6.00 -3.22 -12.26
CA LYS A 124 6.28 -1.90 -12.84
C LYS A 124 7.39 -2.00 -13.89
N LYS A 125 8.51 -2.66 -13.56
CA LYS A 125 9.64 -2.88 -14.49
C LYS A 125 9.22 -3.65 -15.73
N LEU A 126 8.49 -4.75 -15.56
CA LEU A 126 8.01 -5.56 -16.70
C LEU A 126 7.12 -4.76 -17.64
N MET A 127 6.22 -3.94 -17.10
CA MET A 127 5.32 -3.10 -17.91
C MET A 127 6.04 -1.94 -18.61
N THR A 128 7.04 -1.33 -17.97
CA THR A 128 7.82 -0.23 -18.60
C THR A 128 8.75 -0.76 -19.68
N THR A 129 9.44 -1.88 -19.44
CA THR A 129 10.38 -2.45 -20.41
C THR A 129 9.68 -2.97 -21.67
N THR A 130 8.47 -3.53 -21.56
CA THR A 130 7.72 -3.94 -22.76
C THR A 130 7.40 -2.76 -23.67
N VAL A 131 7.08 -1.59 -23.11
CA VAL A 131 6.83 -0.39 -23.92
C VAL A 131 8.12 0.11 -24.56
N ASP A 132 9.21 0.21 -23.81
CA ASP A 132 10.48 0.75 -24.34
C ASP A 132 11.11 -0.15 -25.42
N THR A 133 11.05 -1.47 -25.24
CA THR A 133 11.63 -2.43 -26.21
C THR A 133 10.79 -2.63 -27.47
N GLU A 134 9.46 -2.45 -27.41
CA GLU A 134 8.61 -2.54 -28.60
C GLU A 134 8.90 -1.40 -29.61
N TRP A 135 9.16 -0.19 -29.13
CA TRP A 135 9.52 0.95 -30.00
C TRP A 135 10.93 0.84 -30.58
N GLU A 136 11.91 0.37 -29.80
CA GLU A 136 13.28 0.17 -30.29
C GLU A 136 13.35 -0.92 -31.38
N TYR A 137 12.57 -1.99 -31.25
CA TYR A 137 12.57 -3.08 -32.23
C TYR A 137 11.84 -2.68 -33.54
N PHE A 138 10.78 -1.87 -33.45
CA PHE A 138 10.07 -1.38 -34.64
C PHE A 138 10.95 -0.44 -35.48
N GLY A 139 11.73 0.44 -34.83
CA GLY A 139 12.67 1.33 -35.53
C GLY A 139 13.82 0.62 -36.24
N LEU A 140 14.23 -0.56 -35.77
CA LEU A 140 15.25 -1.39 -36.42
C LEU A 140 14.71 -2.14 -37.66
N TRP A 141 13.41 -2.43 -37.69
CA TRP A 141 12.75 -3.03 -38.86
C TRP A 141 12.51 -2.02 -39.98
N GLU A 142 12.21 -0.76 -39.66
CA GLU A 142 12.07 0.30 -40.68
C GLU A 142 13.40 0.70 -41.32
N GLN A 143 14.53 0.56 -40.62
CA GLN A 143 15.87 0.86 -41.17
C GLN A 143 16.43 -0.25 -42.07
N SER A 144 15.80 -1.42 -42.10
CA SER A 144 16.24 -2.57 -42.92
C SER A 144 15.37 -2.82 -44.17
N ASN A 145 14.41 -1.93 -44.45
CA ASN A 145 13.63 -1.83 -45.70
C ASN A 145 13.90 -0.50 -46.42
#